data_AF-A0A5S4F5W2-F1
#
_entry.id   AF-A0A5S4F5W2-F1
#
_cell.length_a   1.000
_cell.length_b   1.000
_cell.length_c   1.000
_cell.angle_alpha   90.00
_cell.angle_beta   90.00
_cell.angle_gamma   90.00
#
_symmetry.space_group_name_H-M   'P 1'
#
loop_
_entity.id
_entity.type
_entity.pdbx_description
1 polymer ?
#
loop_
_entity_poly.entity_id
_entity_poly.type
_entity_poly.pdbx_seq_one_letter_code
_entity_poly.pdbx_strand_id
1 'polypeptide(L)' 'RVVGGWAQRADGEVVWRLLDDVGAEATAAVEAEAAGLAAWLGGIKVTPRFRTPLERELSAR' A
#
# COMPACT_ATOMS: atom_id res chain seq x y z
N ARG A 1 10.36 6.16 11.03
CA ARG A 1 10.88 4.82 10.65
C ARG A 1 9.98 4.27 9.55
N VAL A 2 10.55 3.65 8.51
CA VAL A 2 9.77 2.93 7.49
C VAL A 2 9.58 1.50 7.96
N VAL A 3 8.35 1.00 7.92
CA VAL A 3 7.96 -0.32 8.48
C VAL A 3 7.34 -1.26 7.44
N GLY A 4 7.27 -0.82 6.18
CA GLY A 4 6.54 -1.51 5.12
C GLY A 4 6.43 -0.67 3.86
N GLY A 5 5.52 -1.07 2.97
CA GLY A 5 5.22 -0.34 1.75
C GLY A 5 3.84 -0.68 1.20
N TRP A 6 3.42 0.09 0.20
CA TRP A 6 2.14 -0.04 -0.48
C TRP A 6 2.30 0.08 -1.99
N ALA A 7 1.30 -0.39 -2.73
CA ALA A 7 1.23 -0.30 -4.18
C ALA A 7 -0.24 -0.24 -4.63
N GLN A 8 -0.45 0.00 -5.92
CA GLN A 8 -1.73 -0.25 -6.59
C GLN A 8 -1.60 -1.46 -7.51
N ARG A 9 -2.60 -2.33 -7.51
CA ARG A 9 -2.77 -3.35 -8.53
C ARG A 9 -3.27 -2.75 -9.84
N ALA A 10 -3.32 -3.58 -10.89
CA ALA A 10 -3.78 -3.15 -12.21
C ALA A 10 -5.23 -2.61 -12.24
N ASP A 11 -6.07 -3.10 -11.31
CA ASP A 11 -7.46 -2.70 -11.09
C ASP A 11 -7.62 -1.46 -10.19
N GLY A 12 -6.52 -0.95 -9.62
CA GLY A 12 -6.52 0.20 -8.72
C GLY A 12 -6.71 -0.16 -7.24
N GLU A 13 -6.75 -1.46 -6.87
CA GLU A 13 -6.76 -1.86 -5.46
C GLU A 13 -5.48 -1.36 -4.76
N VAL A 14 -5.65 -0.62 -3.67
CA VAL A 14 -4.55 -0.25 -2.78
C VAL A 14 -4.21 -1.45 -1.91
N VAL A 15 -2.98 -1.94 -2.05
CA VAL A 15 -2.44 -3.05 -1.26
C VAL A 15 -1.21 -2.62 -0.50
N TRP A 16 -1.00 -3.22 0.66
CA TRP A 16 0.13 -2.90 1.53
C TRP A 16 0.68 -4.14 2.21
N ARG A 17 1.91 -4.02 2.71
CA ARG A 17 2.56 -5.05 3.53
C ARG A 17 3.45 -4.39 4.56
N LEU A 18 3.30 -4.82 5.82
CA LEU A 18 4.24 -4.53 6.90
C LEU A 18 5.41 -5.51 6.82
N LEU A 19 6.62 -4.99 6.97
CA LEU A 19 7.87 -5.74 7.04
C LEU A 19 8.38 -5.89 8.48
N ASP A 20 7.92 -5.03 9.37
CA ASP A 20 8.20 -5.09 10.80
C ASP A 20 6.90 -5.40 11.57
N ASP A 21 7.01 -6.08 12.71
CA ASP A 21 5.92 -6.11 13.68
C ASP A 21 5.81 -4.73 14.36
N VAL A 22 4.65 -4.10 14.18
CA VAL A 22 4.34 -2.76 14.72
C VAL A 22 3.23 -2.79 15.77
N GLY A 23 2.72 -3.98 16.09
CA GLY A 23 1.58 -4.17 16.99
C GLY A 23 0.22 -3.84 16.37
N ALA A 24 -0.83 -4.19 17.10
CA ALA A 24 -2.21 -4.15 16.61
C ALA A 24 -2.72 -2.73 16.32
N GLU A 25 -2.39 -1.75 17.17
CA GLU A 25 -2.82 -0.36 17.00
C GLU A 25 -2.27 0.26 15.71
N ALA A 26 -0.97 0.12 15.48
CA ALA A 26 -0.35 0.63 14.26
C ALA A 26 -0.83 -0.13 13.02
N THR A 27 -1.10 -1.43 13.13
CA THR A 27 -1.67 -2.22 12.04
C THR A 27 -3.07 -1.71 11.66
N ALA A 28 -3.93 -1.46 12.65
CA ALA A 28 -5.26 -0.91 12.44
C ALA A 28 -5.22 0.52 11.84
N ALA A 29 -4.27 1.34 12.27
CA ALA A 29 -4.06 2.66 11.68
C ALA A 29 -3.66 2.57 10.19
N VAL A 30 -2.75 1.65 9.83
CA VAL A 30 -2.36 1.44 8.43
C VAL A 30 -3.55 0.92 7.59
N GLU A 31 -4.37 0.04 8.14
CA GLU A 31 -5.58 -0.45 7.45
C GLU A 31 -6.58 0.69 7.17
N ALA A 32 -6.83 1.55 8.17
CA ALA A 32 -7.71 2.71 8.01
C ALA A 32 -7.17 3.70 6.97
N GLU A 33 -5.86 3.98 6.99
CA GLU A 33 -5.22 4.86 6.01
C GLU A 33 -5.21 4.26 4.60
N ALA A 34 -5.04 2.94 4.44
CA ALA A 34 -5.13 2.28 3.15
C ALA A 34 -6.54 2.41 2.55
N ALA A 35 -7.58 2.26 3.37
CA ALA A 35 -8.96 2.48 2.95
C ALA A 35 -9.22 3.96 2.58
N GLY A 36 -8.72 4.89 3.39
CA GLY A 36 -8.80 6.33 3.11
C GLY A 36 -8.08 6.72 1.82
N LEU A 37 -6.90 6.15 1.58
CA LEU A 37 -6.12 6.36 0.36
C LEU A 37 -6.85 5.83 -0.87
N ALA A 38 -7.44 4.64 -0.79
CA ALA A 38 -8.23 4.06 -1.87
C ALA A 38 -9.43 4.95 -2.23
N ALA A 39 -10.15 5.45 -1.22
CA ALA A 39 -11.26 6.37 -1.42
C ALA A 39 -10.83 7.70 -2.04
N TRP A 40 -9.72 8.27 -1.57
CA TRP A 40 -9.17 9.52 -2.09
C TRP A 40 -8.69 9.41 -3.53
N LEU A 41 -8.03 8.30 -3.89
CA LEU A 41 -7.58 8.06 -5.25
C LEU A 41 -8.74 7.90 -6.24
N GLY A 42 -9.89 7.37 -5.81
CA GLY A 42 -11.09 7.31 -6.64
C GLY A 42 -10.88 6.58 -7.97
N GLY A 43 -10.06 5.52 -7.99
CA GLY A 43 -9.70 4.77 -9.20
C GLY A 43 -8.55 5.37 -10.02
N ILE A 44 -7.98 6.50 -9.60
CA ILE A 44 -6.76 7.06 -10.22
C ILE A 44 -5.56 6.19 -9.88
N LYS A 45 -4.90 5.69 -10.93
CA LYS A 45 -3.71 4.85 -10.81
C LYS A 45 -2.43 5.68 -10.82
N VAL A 46 -1.65 5.54 -9.75
CA VAL A 46 -0.32 6.14 -9.64
C VAL A 46 0.72 5.14 -10.13
N THR A 47 1.47 5.50 -11.17
CA THR A 47 2.58 4.67 -11.69
C THR A 47 3.92 5.19 -11.16
N PRO A 48 4.63 4.45 -10.29
CA PRO A 48 5.91 4.89 -9.76
C PRO A 48 6.98 4.92 -10.85
N ARG A 49 7.74 6.02 -10.93
CA ARG A 49 8.91 6.13 -11.83
C ARG A 49 10.02 5.16 -11.43
N PHE A 50 10.20 4.95 -10.13
CA PHE A 50 11.19 4.05 -9.56
C PHE A 50 10.48 2.98 -8.74
N ARG A 51 10.33 1.80 -9.36
CA ARG A 51 9.62 0.67 -8.76
C ARG A 51 10.55 -0.09 -7.82
N THR A 52 10.18 -0.19 -6.55
CA THR A 52 10.92 -0.99 -5.55
C THR A 52 10.58 -2.48 -5.72
N PRO A 53 11.41 -3.42 -5.25
CA PRO A 53 11.07 -4.84 -5.27
C PRO A 53 9.72 -5.15 -4.61
N LEU A 54 9.45 -4.58 -3.43
CA LEU A 54 8.18 -4.76 -2.73
C LEU A 54 6.99 -4.22 -3.54
N GLU A 55 7.13 -3.05 -4.17
CA GLU A 55 6.07 -2.48 -4.99
C GLU A 55 5.74 -3.37 -6.19
N ARG A 56 6.76 -3.94 -6.85
CA ARG A 56 6.57 -4.90 -7.95
C ARG A 56 5.87 -6.18 -7.48
N GLU A 57 6.25 -6.71 -6.33
CA GLU A 57 5.60 -7.88 -5.74
C GLU A 57 4.13 -7.64 -5.41
N LEU A 58 3.81 -6.46 -4.88
CA LEU A 58 2.45 -6.12 -4.45
C LEU A 58 1.52 -5.85 -5.64
N SER A 59 2.01 -5.13 -6.65
CA SER A 59 1.23 -4.73 -7.82
C SER A 59 1.03 -5.82 -8.88
N ALA A 60 1.89 -6.85 -8.87
CA ALA A 60 1.83 -7.95 -9.85
C ALA A 60 0.82 -9.05 -9.49
N ARG A 61 0.36 -9.07 -8.24
CA ARG A 61 -0.59 -10.07 -7.77
C ARG A 61 -2.02 -9.72 -8.18
#